data_AF-A0A5E4JPC6-F1
#
_entry.id   AF-A0A5E4JPC6-F1
#
_cell.length_a   1.000
_cell.length_b   1.000
_cell.length_c   1.000
_cell.angle_alpha   90.00
_cell.angle_beta   90.00
_cell.angle_gamma   90.00
#
_symmetry.space_group_name_H-M   'P 1'
#
loop_
_entity.id
_entity.type
_entity.pdbx_description
1 polymer ?
#
loop_
_entity_poly.entity_id
_entity_poly.type
_entity_poly.pdbx_seq_one_letter_code
_entity_poly.pdbx_strand_id
1 'polypeptide(L)'
;MVSLDGLNESEKSLVAFALMQRLCELFDRKPELNASLRLMVVMDEVWQFFRRERDFTERKESSLEKVVRLGRKYGFGLVVSTQQVEDMPKVFFNSCSLMMLHQQRESAYMGRNLLELNRFESAYLRSAAQGEMLLFDRGMAQRGQTWPEYVKASPLADAEIACLAKKYAPYTPSAIREAEMPIEMQDSFAPEATTGRPDILKGLDIPSVVVYRFLVALANSGSLKGANRTLKEKGWVTSDTTIYGNKSKPSLLDRAKSSGYVSEEGSLTKKALDVVDPDLLIARQGIYAGNEEHKELMRKTIRMVQDRGEFAFVPKDKDGFDVGEHQAVTKSAWDFGGLTAYECQTSAVKEELEKAVDKSRRTVAKLVFVVSGAELGKTIGETTANQYEIMVI
;
A
#
# COMPACT_ATOMS: atom_id res chain seq x y z
N MET A 1 9.02 -32.46 -6.75
CA MET A 1 7.69 -32.43 -6.12
C MET A 1 7.89 -32.72 -4.65
N VAL A 2 7.44 -31.85 -3.75
CA VAL A 2 7.49 -32.12 -2.30
C VAL A 2 6.14 -32.72 -1.92
N SER A 3 6.10 -34.00 -1.56
CA SER A 3 4.87 -34.59 -1.02
C SER A 3 4.70 -34.10 0.41
N LEU A 4 3.49 -33.65 0.73
CA LEU A 4 3.08 -33.26 2.08
C LEU A 4 2.10 -34.29 2.67
N ASP A 5 2.02 -35.48 2.07
CA ASP A 5 1.13 -36.54 2.50
C ASP A 5 1.57 -37.08 3.87
N GLY A 6 0.60 -37.35 4.74
CA GLY A 6 0.86 -37.80 6.11
C GLY A 6 1.21 -36.71 7.11
N LEU A 7 1.41 -35.47 6.66
CA LEU A 7 1.55 -34.30 7.55
C LEU A 7 0.18 -33.77 7.97
N ASN A 8 0.07 -33.29 9.20
CA ASN A 8 -1.09 -32.50 9.61
C ASN A 8 -1.01 -31.08 9.03
N GLU A 9 -2.12 -30.34 9.03
CA GLU A 9 -2.18 -29.02 8.39
C GLU A 9 -1.17 -28.00 8.96
N SER A 10 -0.80 -28.12 10.24
CA SER A 10 0.18 -27.22 10.86
C SER A 10 1.60 -27.54 10.37
N GLU A 11 1.92 -28.82 10.25
CA GLU A 11 3.18 -29.28 9.67
C GLU A 11 3.28 -28.92 8.19
N LYS A 12 2.20 -29.11 7.40
CA LYS A 12 2.14 -28.68 6.00
C LYS A 12 2.45 -27.18 5.86
N SER A 13 1.84 -26.37 6.71
CA SER A 13 2.04 -24.92 6.72
C SER A 13 3.48 -24.54 7.10
N LEU A 14 4.06 -25.22 8.09
CA LEU A 14 5.45 -25.01 8.50
C LEU A 14 6.44 -25.41 7.39
N VAL A 15 6.22 -26.55 6.74
CA VAL A 15 7.06 -27.01 5.61
C VAL A 15 6.96 -26.03 4.45
N ALA A 16 5.75 -25.61 4.08
CA ALA A 16 5.56 -24.59 3.06
C ALA A 16 6.32 -23.29 3.44
N PHE A 17 6.21 -22.85 4.69
CA PHE A 17 6.87 -21.63 5.16
C PHE A 17 8.39 -21.74 5.05
N ALA A 18 8.97 -22.83 5.56
CA ALA A 18 10.40 -23.09 5.50
C ALA A 18 10.91 -23.15 4.05
N LEU A 19 10.16 -23.79 3.14
CA LEU A 19 10.50 -23.84 1.73
C LEU A 19 10.46 -22.45 1.08
N MET A 20 9.41 -21.66 1.33
CA MET A 20 9.29 -20.32 0.75
C MET A 20 10.38 -19.37 1.27
N GLN A 21 10.69 -19.43 2.58
CA GLN A 21 11.80 -18.69 3.15
C GLN A 21 13.13 -19.12 2.52
N ARG A 22 13.36 -20.42 2.38
CA ARG A 22 14.60 -20.94 1.80
C ARG A 22 14.76 -20.53 0.34
N LEU A 23 13.67 -20.52 -0.43
CA LEU A 23 13.66 -20.02 -1.80
C LEU A 23 14.08 -18.55 -1.83
N CYS A 24 13.50 -17.71 -0.98
CA CYS A 24 13.90 -16.29 -0.90
C CYS A 24 15.39 -16.13 -0.62
N GLU A 25 15.89 -16.82 0.40
CA GLU A 25 17.31 -16.77 0.78
C GLU A 25 18.23 -17.24 -0.34
N LEU A 26 17.86 -18.31 -1.04
CA LEU A 26 18.65 -18.87 -2.14
C LEU A 26 18.81 -17.86 -3.27
N PHE A 27 17.70 -17.23 -3.70
CA PHE A 27 17.71 -16.25 -4.79
C PHE A 27 18.34 -14.91 -4.38
N ASP A 28 18.26 -14.53 -3.10
CA ASP A 28 18.97 -13.36 -2.57
C ASP A 28 20.49 -13.57 -2.54
N ARG A 29 20.95 -14.76 -2.13
CA ARG A 29 22.39 -15.06 -1.99
C ARG A 29 23.08 -15.45 -3.29
N LYS A 30 22.34 -15.96 -4.28
CA LYS A 30 22.88 -16.44 -5.56
C LYS A 30 22.14 -15.81 -6.76
N PRO A 31 22.40 -14.53 -7.08
CA PRO A 31 21.72 -13.84 -8.17
C PRO A 31 21.88 -14.51 -9.54
N GLU A 32 22.94 -15.28 -9.75
CA GLU A 32 23.18 -16.07 -10.96
C GLU A 32 22.10 -17.14 -11.23
N LEU A 33 21.37 -17.55 -10.20
CA LEU A 33 20.23 -18.47 -10.35
C LEU A 33 19.05 -17.81 -11.06
N ASN A 34 18.89 -16.48 -10.94
CA ASN A 34 17.80 -15.73 -11.58
C ASN A 34 17.83 -15.85 -13.11
N ALA A 35 19.01 -16.02 -13.70
CA ALA A 35 19.19 -16.14 -15.15
C ALA A 35 19.13 -17.60 -15.64
N SER A 36 19.39 -18.58 -14.78
CA SER A 36 19.62 -19.98 -15.16
C SER A 36 18.49 -20.93 -14.76
N LEU A 37 17.72 -20.61 -13.71
CA LEU A 37 16.66 -21.47 -13.20
C LEU A 37 15.28 -20.81 -13.39
N ARG A 38 14.40 -21.48 -14.14
CA ARG A 38 12.98 -21.13 -14.22
C ARG A 38 12.19 -22.02 -13.28
N LEU A 39 11.92 -21.54 -12.08
CA LEU A 39 11.10 -22.24 -11.10
C LEU A 39 9.64 -21.82 -11.26
N MET A 40 8.71 -22.77 -11.10
CA MET A 40 7.29 -22.48 -10.95
C MET A 40 6.83 -23.09 -9.63
N VAL A 41 6.35 -22.25 -8.74
CA VAL A 41 5.78 -22.66 -7.45
C VAL A 41 4.27 -22.68 -7.59
N VAL A 42 3.65 -23.81 -7.25
CA VAL A 42 2.20 -23.95 -7.25
C VAL A 42 1.75 -24.20 -5.82
N MET A 43 0.86 -23.36 -5.31
CA MET A 43 0.32 -23.46 -3.96
C MET A 43 -1.19 -23.54 -4.01
N ASP A 44 -1.74 -24.64 -3.48
CA ASP A 44 -3.16 -24.83 -3.35
C ASP A 44 -3.67 -24.38 -1.98
N GLU A 45 -4.92 -23.92 -1.92
CA GLU A 45 -5.59 -23.43 -0.71
C GLU A 45 -4.75 -22.43 0.10
N VAL A 46 -4.14 -21.46 -0.58
CA VAL A 46 -3.10 -20.59 0.01
C VAL A 46 -3.60 -19.71 1.17
N TRP A 47 -4.92 -19.50 1.32
CA TRP A 47 -5.48 -18.78 2.47
C TRP A 47 -5.14 -19.46 3.81
N GLN A 48 -5.02 -20.78 3.83
CA GLN A 48 -4.66 -21.54 5.03
C GLN A 48 -3.28 -21.17 5.52
N PHE A 49 -2.37 -20.87 4.58
CA PHE A 49 -1.02 -20.45 4.87
C PHE A 49 -0.98 -19.10 5.59
N PHE A 50 -1.70 -18.08 5.08
CA PHE A 50 -1.70 -16.75 5.73
C PHE A 50 -2.30 -16.77 7.12
N ARG A 51 -3.41 -17.51 7.29
CA ARG A 51 -4.08 -17.59 8.59
C ARG A 51 -3.13 -18.09 9.65
N ARG A 52 -2.34 -19.12 9.32
CA ARG A 52 -1.40 -19.77 10.24
C ARG A 52 -0.06 -19.04 10.36
N GLU A 53 0.44 -18.44 9.28
CA GLU A 53 1.67 -17.62 9.33
C GLU A 53 1.50 -16.41 10.27
N ARG A 54 0.30 -15.82 10.31
CA ARG A 54 -0.06 -14.81 11.32
C ARG A 54 -0.02 -15.36 12.75
N ASP A 55 -0.35 -16.63 12.94
CA ASP A 55 -0.28 -17.29 14.25
C ASP A 55 1.18 -17.59 14.66
N PHE A 56 2.07 -17.85 13.69
CA PHE A 56 3.47 -18.20 13.94
C PHE A 56 4.43 -17.01 14.02
N THR A 57 4.07 -15.86 13.45
CA THR A 57 5.01 -14.74 13.30
C THR A 57 4.36 -13.42 13.73
N GLU A 58 5.06 -12.63 14.56
CA GLU A 58 4.71 -11.22 14.84
C GLU A 58 5.06 -10.30 13.65
N ARG A 59 5.32 -10.87 12.47
CA ARG A 59 5.80 -10.13 11.29
C ARG A 59 4.64 -9.36 10.65
N LYS A 60 4.93 -8.12 10.23
CA LYS A 60 3.98 -7.26 9.51
C LYS A 60 3.76 -7.70 8.05
N GLU A 61 4.71 -8.42 7.47
CA GLU A 61 4.67 -8.91 6.09
C GLU A 61 5.00 -10.41 6.09
N SER A 62 4.21 -11.17 5.34
CA SER A 62 4.35 -12.62 5.21
C SER A 62 5.50 -12.98 4.25
N SER A 63 6.21 -14.08 4.48
CA SER A 63 7.27 -14.55 3.57
C SER A 63 6.74 -14.77 2.16
N LEU A 64 5.49 -15.21 2.05
CA LEU A 64 4.83 -15.42 0.77
C LEU A 64 4.45 -14.10 0.09
N GLU A 65 4.06 -13.06 0.84
CA GLU A 65 3.90 -11.70 0.30
C GLU A 65 5.22 -11.16 -0.29
N LYS A 66 6.34 -11.38 0.41
CA LYS A 66 7.68 -11.03 -0.09
C LYS A 66 8.00 -11.77 -1.39
N VAL A 67 7.71 -13.08 -1.47
CA VAL A 67 7.87 -13.90 -2.68
C VAL A 67 7.05 -13.34 -3.84
N VAL A 68 5.79 -12.96 -3.62
CA VAL A 68 4.92 -12.45 -4.69
C VAL A 68 5.45 -11.16 -5.27
N ARG A 69 5.92 -10.25 -4.43
CA ARG A 69 6.51 -8.98 -4.87
C ARG A 69 7.82 -9.18 -5.62
N LEU A 70 8.66 -10.09 -5.15
CA LEU A 70 10.02 -10.26 -5.66
C LEU A 70 10.17 -11.39 -6.69
N GLY A 71 9.18 -12.26 -6.85
CA GLY A 71 9.27 -13.44 -7.72
C GLY A 71 9.62 -13.10 -9.16
N ARG A 72 9.10 -11.98 -9.68
CA ARG A 72 9.48 -11.44 -11.00
C ARG A 72 10.96 -11.05 -11.08
N LYS A 73 11.52 -10.45 -10.03
CA LYS A 73 12.95 -10.12 -9.95
C LYS A 73 13.82 -11.39 -9.97
N TYR A 74 13.32 -12.45 -9.36
CA TYR A 74 14.04 -13.72 -9.23
C TYR A 74 13.78 -14.71 -10.37
N GLY A 75 12.95 -14.37 -11.34
CA GLY A 75 12.73 -15.19 -12.53
C GLY A 75 11.92 -16.46 -12.30
N PHE A 76 11.16 -16.56 -11.19
CA PHE A 76 10.25 -17.68 -10.94
C PHE A 76 8.79 -17.26 -10.94
N GLY A 77 7.94 -18.16 -11.43
CA GLY A 77 6.49 -17.99 -11.48
C GLY A 77 5.82 -18.53 -10.22
N LEU A 78 4.73 -17.89 -9.82
CA LEU A 78 3.88 -18.36 -8.73
C LEU A 78 2.45 -18.56 -9.27
N VAL A 79 1.90 -19.74 -9.02
CA VAL A 79 0.49 -20.06 -9.25
C VAL A 79 -0.12 -20.32 -7.88
N VAL A 80 -1.15 -19.55 -7.53
CA VAL A 80 -1.90 -19.73 -6.28
C VAL A 80 -3.36 -20.01 -6.57
N SER A 81 -3.95 -20.91 -5.81
CA SER A 81 -5.39 -21.13 -5.75
C SER A 81 -5.92 -20.88 -4.34
N THR A 82 -7.13 -20.33 -4.26
CA THR A 82 -7.82 -20.06 -2.99
C THR A 82 -9.32 -19.99 -3.22
N GLN A 83 -10.09 -20.48 -2.25
CA GLN A 83 -11.54 -20.31 -2.19
C GLN A 83 -11.94 -19.09 -1.33
N GLN A 84 -11.08 -18.68 -0.39
CA GLN A 84 -11.32 -17.58 0.56
C GLN A 84 -10.55 -16.34 0.10
N VAL A 85 -11.13 -15.64 -0.88
CA VAL A 85 -10.53 -14.46 -1.51
C VAL A 85 -10.39 -13.31 -0.51
N GLU A 86 -11.32 -13.20 0.44
CA GLU A 86 -11.33 -12.19 1.51
C GLU A 86 -10.14 -12.28 2.48
N ASP A 87 -9.56 -13.46 2.65
CA ASP A 87 -8.42 -13.70 3.53
C ASP A 87 -7.07 -13.48 2.83
N MET A 88 -7.10 -13.28 1.52
CA MET A 88 -5.92 -13.04 0.72
C MET A 88 -5.43 -11.60 0.86
N PRO A 89 -4.13 -11.39 1.09
CA PRO A 89 -3.56 -10.05 1.08
C PRO A 89 -3.71 -9.37 -0.29
N LYS A 90 -3.96 -8.04 -0.28
CA LYS A 90 -4.12 -7.23 -1.51
C LYS A 90 -2.94 -7.33 -2.48
N VAL A 91 -1.73 -7.59 -1.97
CA VAL A 91 -0.52 -7.71 -2.80
C VAL A 91 -0.62 -8.83 -3.83
N PHE A 92 -1.33 -9.93 -3.54
CA PHE A 92 -1.52 -11.02 -4.52
C PHE A 92 -2.26 -10.51 -5.73
N PHE A 93 -3.43 -9.91 -5.52
CA PHE A 93 -4.24 -9.38 -6.60
C PHE A 93 -3.51 -8.29 -7.38
N ASN A 94 -2.74 -7.44 -6.69
CA ASN A 94 -2.01 -6.34 -7.31
C ASN A 94 -0.79 -6.79 -8.11
N SER A 95 -0.15 -7.90 -7.74
CA SER A 95 1.06 -8.42 -8.39
C SER A 95 0.78 -9.55 -9.39
N CYS A 96 -0.41 -10.15 -9.36
CA CYS A 96 -0.81 -11.16 -10.35
C CYS A 96 -0.92 -10.55 -11.74
N SER A 97 -0.17 -11.08 -12.70
CA SER A 97 -0.29 -10.73 -14.12
C SER A 97 -1.51 -11.35 -14.78
N LEU A 98 -1.87 -12.56 -14.33
CA LEU A 98 -2.99 -13.35 -14.82
C LEU A 98 -3.86 -13.73 -13.62
N MET A 99 -5.18 -13.60 -13.77
CA MET A 99 -6.14 -14.00 -12.75
C MET A 99 -7.29 -14.75 -13.38
N MET A 100 -7.59 -15.93 -12.82
CA MET A 100 -8.67 -16.81 -13.26
C MET A 100 -9.73 -16.82 -12.17
N LEU A 101 -10.90 -16.25 -12.46
CA LEU A 101 -12.03 -16.20 -11.53
C LEU A 101 -13.08 -17.23 -11.94
N HIS A 102 -13.21 -18.29 -11.15
CA HIS A 102 -14.28 -19.26 -11.29
C HIS A 102 -15.57 -18.79 -10.61
N GLN A 103 -16.61 -19.63 -10.66
CA GLN A 103 -17.86 -19.37 -9.98
C GLN A 103 -17.63 -18.96 -8.52
N GLN A 104 -18.16 -17.80 -8.14
CA GLN A 104 -18.06 -17.31 -6.76
C GLN A 104 -19.41 -16.80 -6.29
N ARG A 105 -19.77 -17.13 -5.05
CA ARG A 105 -20.93 -16.53 -4.37
C ARG A 105 -20.54 -15.14 -3.90
N GLU A 106 -21.42 -14.19 -4.12
CA GLU A 106 -21.17 -12.75 -3.94
C GLU A 106 -20.64 -12.45 -2.52
N SER A 107 -19.34 -12.18 -2.41
CA SER A 107 -18.76 -11.58 -1.22
C SER A 107 -18.77 -10.07 -1.41
N ALA A 108 -19.27 -9.32 -0.42
CA ALA A 108 -19.25 -7.85 -0.44
C ALA A 108 -17.82 -7.28 -0.57
N TYR A 109 -16.81 -8.13 -0.36
CA TYR A 109 -15.39 -7.81 -0.41
C TYR A 109 -14.85 -7.68 -1.84
N MET A 110 -15.33 -8.50 -2.79
CA MET A 110 -14.86 -8.49 -4.18
C MET A 110 -15.13 -7.16 -4.88
N GLY A 111 -16.40 -6.72 -4.88
CA GLY A 111 -16.85 -5.54 -5.63
C GLY A 111 -16.49 -4.18 -5.01
N ARG A 112 -15.95 -4.14 -3.79
CA ARG A 112 -15.56 -2.88 -3.13
C ARG A 112 -14.07 -2.72 -2.90
N ASN A 113 -13.28 -3.81 -2.82
CA ASN A 113 -11.92 -3.74 -2.28
C ASN A 113 -10.82 -4.44 -3.08
N LEU A 114 -11.14 -5.28 -4.07
CA LEU A 114 -10.14 -6.12 -4.76
C LEU A 114 -10.17 -6.03 -6.28
N LEU A 115 -11.35 -6.12 -6.90
CA LEU A 115 -11.53 -6.06 -8.35
C LEU A 115 -12.80 -5.26 -8.63
N GLU A 116 -12.68 -4.15 -9.35
CA GLU A 116 -13.83 -3.34 -9.78
C GLU A 116 -14.59 -4.08 -10.88
N LEU A 117 -15.28 -5.17 -10.51
CA LEU A 117 -16.08 -5.94 -11.43
C LEU A 117 -17.34 -5.16 -11.78
N ASN A 118 -17.64 -5.05 -13.07
CA ASN A 118 -18.90 -4.47 -13.49
C ASN A 118 -20.08 -5.41 -13.20
N ARG A 119 -21.30 -4.90 -13.39
CA ARG A 119 -22.53 -5.66 -13.11
C ARG A 119 -22.64 -6.95 -13.93
N PHE A 120 -22.15 -6.97 -15.17
CA PHE A 120 -22.22 -8.12 -16.05
C PHE A 120 -21.23 -9.21 -15.62
N GLU A 121 -19.99 -8.85 -15.33
CA GLU A 121 -18.95 -9.76 -14.81
C GLU A 121 -19.39 -10.40 -13.50
N SER A 122 -19.95 -9.59 -12.59
CA SER A 122 -20.48 -10.07 -11.31
C SER A 122 -21.68 -11.01 -11.50
N ALA A 123 -22.54 -10.75 -12.49
CA ALA A 123 -23.65 -11.65 -12.83
C ALA A 123 -23.16 -12.96 -13.45
N TYR A 124 -22.14 -12.90 -14.32
CA TYR A 124 -21.52 -14.08 -14.91
C TYR A 124 -20.87 -14.97 -13.85
N LEU A 125 -20.01 -14.42 -12.98
CA LEU A 125 -19.35 -15.22 -11.93
C LEU A 125 -20.34 -15.90 -10.97
N ARG A 126 -21.52 -15.33 -10.74
CA ARG A 126 -22.57 -15.98 -9.94
C ARG A 126 -23.20 -17.20 -10.64
N SER A 127 -23.28 -17.16 -11.97
CA SER A 127 -23.97 -18.15 -12.79
C SER A 127 -23.03 -19.09 -13.56
N ALA A 128 -21.72 -18.86 -13.51
CA ALA A 128 -20.71 -19.66 -14.17
C ALA A 128 -20.82 -21.14 -13.77
N ALA A 129 -20.85 -22.03 -14.76
CA ALA A 129 -20.85 -23.47 -14.53
C ALA A 129 -19.44 -24.00 -14.22
N GLN A 130 -19.34 -25.29 -13.89
CA GLN A 130 -18.04 -25.94 -13.71
C GLN A 130 -17.18 -25.80 -14.98
N GLY A 131 -15.94 -25.34 -14.81
CA GLY A 131 -15.00 -25.09 -15.90
C GLY A 131 -15.15 -23.72 -16.58
N GLU A 132 -16.22 -22.98 -16.28
CA GLU A 132 -16.38 -21.59 -16.74
C GLU A 132 -15.67 -20.62 -15.80
N MET A 133 -14.99 -19.62 -16.38
CA MET A 133 -14.24 -18.62 -15.64
C MET A 133 -14.14 -17.29 -16.39
N LEU A 134 -13.83 -16.23 -15.66
CA LEU A 134 -13.32 -14.98 -16.23
C LEU A 134 -11.80 -14.96 -16.13
N LEU A 135 -11.16 -14.63 -17.24
CA LEU A 135 -9.71 -14.47 -17.33
C LEU A 135 -9.35 -12.99 -17.43
N PHE A 136 -8.58 -12.51 -16.45
CA PHE A 136 -7.99 -11.18 -16.47
C PHE A 136 -6.50 -11.29 -16.76
N ASP A 137 -6.09 -10.82 -17.94
CA ASP A 137 -4.69 -10.65 -18.31
C ASP A 137 -4.32 -9.16 -18.25
N ARG A 138 -3.57 -8.78 -17.21
CA ARG A 138 -3.11 -7.40 -17.03
C ARG A 138 -2.07 -6.99 -18.07
N GLY A 139 -1.32 -7.93 -18.62
CA GLY A 139 -0.38 -7.68 -19.72
C GLY A 139 -1.11 -7.29 -21.00
N MET A 140 -2.27 -7.90 -21.27
CA MET A 140 -3.12 -7.51 -22.40
C MET A 140 -3.89 -6.22 -22.13
N ALA A 141 -4.30 -5.97 -20.89
CA ALA A 141 -4.92 -4.69 -20.51
C ALA A 141 -4.00 -3.50 -20.82
N GLN A 142 -2.69 -3.63 -20.56
CA GLN A 142 -1.68 -2.63 -20.94
C GLN A 142 -1.53 -2.45 -22.46
N ARG A 143 -1.97 -3.44 -23.26
CA ARG A 143 -1.96 -3.39 -24.74
C ARG A 143 -3.31 -2.97 -25.32
N GLY A 144 -4.22 -2.44 -24.51
CA GLY A 144 -5.50 -1.88 -24.95
C GLY A 144 -6.67 -2.86 -24.95
N GLN A 145 -6.51 -4.08 -24.41
CA GLN A 145 -7.66 -4.94 -24.15
C GLN A 145 -8.45 -4.39 -22.97
N THR A 146 -9.68 -3.95 -23.23
CA THR A 146 -10.52 -3.28 -22.22
C THR A 146 -11.50 -4.23 -21.52
N TRP A 147 -11.55 -5.51 -21.92
CA TRP A 147 -12.53 -6.48 -21.43
C TRP A 147 -11.89 -7.80 -21.02
N PRO A 148 -12.34 -8.43 -19.92
CA PRO A 148 -11.91 -9.77 -19.55
C PRO A 148 -12.38 -10.81 -20.58
N GLU A 149 -11.63 -11.90 -20.69
CA GLU A 149 -12.00 -13.01 -21.55
C GLU A 149 -12.90 -13.99 -20.81
N TYR A 150 -13.98 -14.40 -21.48
CA TYR A 150 -14.88 -15.44 -21.01
C TYR A 150 -14.34 -16.77 -21.50
N VAL A 151 -13.87 -17.60 -20.58
CA VAL A 151 -13.22 -18.87 -20.91
C VAL A 151 -14.05 -20.02 -20.34
N LYS A 152 -14.30 -21.01 -21.18
CA LYS A 152 -14.85 -22.31 -20.76
C LYS A 152 -13.79 -23.38 -20.94
N ALA A 153 -13.13 -23.76 -19.86
CA ALA A 153 -12.21 -24.88 -19.84
C ALA A 153 -13.01 -26.19 -19.77
N SER A 154 -12.58 -27.18 -20.55
CA SER A 154 -13.08 -28.55 -20.37
C SER A 154 -12.39 -29.13 -19.13
N PRO A 155 -13.15 -29.54 -18.09
CA PRO A 155 -12.54 -30.18 -16.94
C PRO A 155 -11.89 -31.49 -17.37
N LEU A 156 -10.68 -31.75 -16.87
CA LEU A 156 -10.04 -33.04 -17.04
C LEU A 156 -10.72 -34.06 -16.12
N ALA A 157 -11.03 -35.23 -16.67
CA ALA A 157 -11.53 -36.33 -15.85
C ALA A 157 -10.41 -36.92 -14.99
N ASP A 158 -10.73 -37.48 -13.82
CA ASP A 158 -9.75 -38.10 -12.93
C ASP A 158 -8.90 -39.17 -13.63
N ALA A 159 -9.50 -39.91 -14.57
CA ALA A 159 -8.80 -40.89 -15.40
C ALA A 159 -7.74 -40.26 -16.31
N GLU A 160 -8.01 -39.07 -16.86
CA GLU A 160 -7.06 -38.32 -17.68
C GLU A 160 -5.92 -37.75 -16.82
N ILE A 161 -6.24 -37.21 -15.65
CA ILE A 161 -5.24 -36.76 -14.67
C ILE A 161 -4.35 -37.92 -14.24
N ALA A 162 -4.92 -39.08 -13.93
CA ALA A 162 -4.16 -40.28 -13.57
C ALA A 162 -3.28 -40.78 -14.74
N CYS A 163 -3.79 -40.71 -15.97
CA CYS A 163 -3.01 -41.05 -17.17
C CYS A 163 -1.82 -40.08 -17.37
N LEU A 164 -2.03 -38.77 -17.18
CA LEU A 164 -0.98 -37.76 -17.24
C LEU A 164 0.05 -37.99 -16.13
N ALA A 165 -0.38 -38.20 -14.89
CA ALA A 165 0.49 -38.49 -13.75
C ALA A 165 1.36 -39.72 -14.03
N LYS A 166 0.78 -40.81 -14.55
CA LYS A 166 1.52 -42.01 -14.94
C LYS A 166 2.51 -41.77 -16.08
N LYS A 167 2.12 -40.99 -17.09
CA LYS A 167 2.97 -40.65 -18.24
C LYS A 167 4.21 -39.85 -17.82
N TYR A 168 4.07 -38.96 -16.84
CA TYR A 168 5.15 -38.10 -16.36
C TYR A 168 5.82 -38.58 -15.06
N ALA A 169 5.35 -39.68 -14.46
CA ALA A 169 5.97 -40.32 -13.30
C ALA A 169 7.48 -40.64 -13.48
N PRO A 170 7.99 -41.01 -14.67
CA PRO A 170 9.43 -41.22 -14.89
C PRO A 170 10.27 -39.94 -14.87
N TYR A 171 9.65 -38.75 -14.82
CA TYR A 171 10.37 -37.49 -14.72
C TYR A 171 10.91 -37.31 -13.29
N THR A 172 12.10 -37.83 -13.06
CA THR A 172 12.92 -37.50 -11.88
C THR A 172 13.75 -36.27 -12.23
N PRO A 173 13.39 -35.06 -11.77
CA PRO A 173 14.27 -33.91 -11.95
C PRO A 173 15.61 -34.24 -11.30
N SER A 174 16.72 -33.92 -11.97
CA SER A 174 18.06 -34.03 -11.38
C SER A 174 18.04 -33.33 -10.04
N ALA A 175 18.24 -34.08 -8.95
CA ALA A 175 18.32 -33.49 -7.62
C ALA A 175 19.41 -32.42 -7.68
N ILE A 176 19.03 -31.16 -7.45
CA ILE A 176 20.00 -30.10 -7.20
C ILE A 176 20.74 -30.60 -5.97
N ARG A 177 22.03 -30.95 -6.12
CA ARG A 177 22.86 -31.46 -5.01
C ARG A 177 22.56 -30.63 -3.77
N GLU A 178 22.19 -31.32 -2.69
CA GLU A 178 21.88 -30.68 -1.40
C GLU A 178 22.93 -29.61 -1.16
N ALA A 179 22.48 -28.36 -1.05
CA ALA A 179 23.38 -27.32 -0.60
C ALA A 179 23.75 -27.69 0.84
N GLU A 180 24.95 -28.20 1.05
CA GLU A 180 25.60 -28.39 2.36
C GLU A 180 25.66 -27.03 3.05
N MET A 181 24.56 -26.59 3.66
CA MET A 181 24.52 -25.34 4.38
C MET A 181 23.74 -25.56 5.67
N PRO A 182 24.38 -25.47 6.84
CA PRO A 182 23.68 -25.47 8.10
C PRO A 182 22.68 -24.31 8.16
N ILE A 183 21.53 -24.58 8.78
CA ILE A 183 20.53 -23.56 9.10
C ILE A 183 21.11 -22.71 10.24
N GLU A 184 21.76 -21.60 9.90
CA GLU A 184 22.01 -20.55 10.88
C GLU A 184 20.70 -19.80 11.09
N MET A 185 20.00 -20.10 12.19
CA MET A 185 18.95 -19.22 12.69
C MET A 185 19.62 -17.94 13.17
N GLN A 186 19.75 -16.94 12.28
CA GLN A 186 20.16 -15.61 12.69
C GLN A 186 19.01 -14.91 13.40
N ASP A 187 19.05 -14.96 14.74
CA ASP A 187 18.33 -14.03 15.62
C ASP A 187 18.90 -12.62 15.42
N SER A 188 18.51 -11.96 14.33
CA SER A 188 18.58 -10.51 14.05
C SER A 188 18.78 -10.26 12.56
N PHE A 189 17.72 -10.44 11.77
CA PHE A 189 17.58 -9.70 10.53
C PHE A 189 16.49 -8.65 10.75
N ALA A 190 16.92 -7.44 11.12
CA ALA A 190 16.10 -6.26 10.91
C ALA A 190 15.86 -6.17 9.39
N PRO A 191 14.61 -6.23 8.92
CA PRO A 191 14.34 -6.24 7.49
C PRO A 191 14.54 -4.82 6.96
N GLU A 192 15.60 -4.60 6.19
CA GLU A 192 15.65 -3.52 5.20
C GLU A 192 14.77 -3.92 4.01
N ALA A 193 13.46 -3.98 4.24
CA ALA A 193 12.48 -3.78 3.20
C ALA A 193 12.28 -2.27 3.08
N THR A 194 12.26 -1.73 1.86
CA THR A 194 11.84 -0.36 1.56
C THR A 194 10.32 -0.19 1.76
N THR A 195 9.83 -0.51 2.96
CA THR A 195 8.76 0.20 3.68
C THR A 195 9.31 1.44 4.39
N GLY A 196 10.55 1.81 4.05
CA GLY A 196 11.20 3.03 4.51
C GLY A 196 10.34 4.21 4.14
N ARG A 197 9.83 4.88 5.18
CA ARG A 197 9.56 6.30 5.20
C ARG A 197 10.38 7.01 4.12
N PRO A 198 9.74 7.65 3.12
CA PRO A 198 10.43 8.35 2.04
C PRO A 198 11.61 9.16 2.56
N ASP A 199 12.72 9.22 1.83
CA ASP A 199 13.91 9.97 2.27
C ASP A 199 13.59 11.43 2.64
N ILE A 200 12.61 12.02 1.94
CA ILE A 200 12.06 13.35 2.22
C ILE A 200 11.44 13.49 3.62
N LEU A 201 11.07 12.39 4.26
CA LEU A 201 10.54 12.35 5.60
C LEU A 201 11.58 11.95 6.65
N LYS A 202 12.76 11.41 6.28
CA LYS A 202 13.77 10.96 7.26
C LYS A 202 14.11 12.11 8.24
N GLY A 203 14.04 11.80 9.54
CA GLY A 203 14.35 12.75 10.61
C GLY A 203 13.20 13.67 11.07
N LEU A 204 12.01 13.65 10.46
CA LEU A 204 10.85 14.29 11.10
C LEU A 204 10.34 13.41 12.26
N ASP A 205 9.75 13.98 13.29
CA ASP A 205 9.03 13.16 14.28
C ASP A 205 7.56 13.11 13.88
N ILE A 206 7.11 12.01 13.27
CA ILE A 206 5.74 11.87 12.74
C ILE A 206 4.85 11.33 13.84
N PRO A 207 3.83 12.09 14.29
CA PRO A 207 2.86 11.58 15.24
C PRO A 207 1.98 10.49 14.57
N SER A 208 1.45 9.59 15.40
CA SER A 208 0.36 8.70 14.94
C SER A 208 -0.83 9.50 14.41
N VAL A 209 -1.62 8.91 13.50
CA VAL A 209 -2.79 9.56 12.87
C VAL A 209 -3.70 10.26 13.88
N VAL A 210 -4.08 9.55 14.96
CA VAL A 210 -4.98 10.14 15.97
C VAL A 210 -4.32 11.30 16.72
N VAL A 211 -3.03 11.20 17.02
CA VAL A 211 -2.29 12.29 17.69
C VAL A 211 -2.17 13.49 16.75
N TYR A 212 -1.84 13.28 15.47
CA TYR A 212 -1.79 14.35 14.47
C TYR A 212 -3.11 15.13 14.39
N ARG A 213 -4.22 14.41 14.23
CA ARG A 213 -5.57 15.00 14.18
C ARG A 213 -5.90 15.79 15.44
N PHE A 214 -5.49 15.27 16.60
CA PHE A 214 -5.62 16.00 17.87
C PHE A 214 -4.79 17.28 17.90
N LEU A 215 -3.54 17.25 17.42
CA LEU A 215 -2.67 18.42 17.35
C LEU A 215 -3.22 19.49 16.38
N VAL A 216 -3.70 19.09 15.20
CA VAL A 216 -4.36 19.99 14.23
C VAL A 216 -5.60 20.63 14.86
N ALA A 217 -6.46 19.83 15.50
CA ALA A 217 -7.65 20.35 16.18
C ALA A 217 -7.30 21.33 17.31
N LEU A 218 -6.23 21.04 18.07
CA LEU A 218 -5.75 21.91 19.14
C LEU A 218 -5.15 23.21 18.60
N ALA A 219 -4.38 23.14 17.51
CA ALA A 219 -3.81 24.33 16.85
C ALA A 219 -4.90 25.27 16.34
N ASN A 220 -5.90 24.71 15.65
CA ASN A 220 -6.97 25.51 15.05
C ASN A 220 -7.93 26.12 16.07
N SER A 221 -8.11 25.49 17.23
CA SER A 221 -9.10 25.92 18.24
C SER A 221 -8.51 26.65 19.44
N GLY A 222 -7.20 26.60 19.64
CA GLY A 222 -6.49 27.22 20.76
C GLY A 222 -6.85 26.67 22.15
N SER A 223 -7.67 25.62 22.24
CA SER A 223 -8.10 25.07 23.54
C SER A 223 -8.49 23.59 23.45
N LEU A 224 -8.32 22.83 24.55
CA LEU A 224 -8.71 21.42 24.60
C LEU A 224 -10.21 21.20 24.37
N LYS A 225 -11.06 22.11 24.86
CA LYS A 225 -12.51 22.05 24.65
C LYS A 225 -12.86 22.26 23.18
N GLY A 226 -12.21 23.23 22.53
CA GLY A 226 -12.35 23.46 21.10
C GLY A 226 -11.85 22.27 20.28
N ALA A 227 -10.69 21.72 20.63
CA ALA A 227 -10.10 20.56 19.95
C ALA A 227 -11.03 19.35 20.01
N ASN A 228 -11.62 19.08 21.18
CA ASN A 228 -12.60 18.02 21.37
C ASN A 228 -13.82 18.19 20.47
N ARG A 229 -14.38 19.41 20.44
CA ARG A 229 -15.50 19.74 19.55
C ARG A 229 -15.14 19.46 18.09
N THR A 230 -14.00 19.97 17.61
CA THR A 230 -13.53 19.76 16.24
C THR A 230 -13.34 18.27 15.92
N LEU A 231 -12.71 17.51 16.82
CA LEU A 231 -12.47 16.07 16.62
C LEU A 231 -13.77 15.27 16.48
N LYS A 232 -14.81 15.64 17.22
CA LYS A 232 -16.14 15.02 17.15
C LYS A 232 -16.90 15.46 15.90
N GLU A 233 -16.92 16.76 15.59
CA GLU A 233 -17.60 17.32 14.40
C GLU A 233 -17.03 16.72 13.11
N LYS A 234 -15.71 16.51 13.04
CA LYS A 234 -15.03 15.85 11.92
C LYS A 234 -15.15 14.33 11.92
N GLY A 235 -15.76 13.73 12.94
CA GLY A 235 -15.88 12.27 13.08
C GLY A 235 -14.57 11.52 13.29
N TRP A 236 -13.47 12.23 13.61
CA TRP A 236 -12.16 11.64 13.83
C TRP A 236 -12.10 10.82 15.13
N VAL A 237 -12.87 11.25 16.13
CA VAL A 237 -12.99 10.58 17.43
C VAL A 237 -14.47 10.49 17.83
N THR A 238 -14.86 9.38 18.47
CA THR A 238 -16.25 9.10 18.84
C THR A 238 -16.56 9.33 20.32
N SER A 239 -15.56 9.41 21.20
CA SER A 239 -15.78 9.48 22.65
C SER A 239 -14.84 10.45 23.37
N ASP A 240 -15.36 11.12 24.39
CA ASP A 240 -14.56 11.95 25.31
C ASP A 240 -13.48 11.12 26.02
N THR A 241 -13.78 9.85 26.33
CA THR A 241 -12.82 8.92 26.93
C THR A 241 -11.60 8.66 26.06
N THR A 242 -11.67 8.85 24.74
CA THR A 242 -10.49 8.77 23.89
C THR A 242 -9.61 10.01 24.07
N ILE A 243 -10.20 11.17 24.28
CA ILE A 243 -9.50 12.47 24.36
C ILE A 243 -8.92 12.71 25.76
N TYR A 244 -9.68 12.39 26.81
CA TYR A 244 -9.32 12.58 28.22
C TYR A 244 -8.91 11.29 28.94
N GLY A 245 -9.04 10.13 28.29
CA GLY A 245 -8.61 8.86 28.83
C GLY A 245 -9.58 8.29 29.87
N ASN A 246 -9.18 7.17 30.45
CA ASN A 246 -9.82 6.60 31.63
C ASN A 246 -8.78 5.82 32.45
N LYS A 247 -9.18 5.25 33.59
CA LYS A 247 -8.28 4.48 34.48
C LYS A 247 -7.51 3.35 33.80
N SER A 248 -7.99 2.84 32.66
CA SER A 248 -7.42 1.69 31.94
C SER A 248 -6.70 2.05 30.64
N LYS A 249 -6.87 3.27 30.11
CA LYS A 249 -6.35 3.65 28.79
C LYS A 249 -5.86 5.11 28.79
N PRO A 250 -4.60 5.36 28.40
CA PRO A 250 -4.07 6.72 28.30
C PRO A 250 -4.80 7.50 27.21
N SER A 251 -5.06 8.77 27.52
CA SER A 251 -5.77 9.71 26.67
C SER A 251 -4.94 10.17 25.46
N LEU A 252 -5.58 10.81 24.47
CA LEU A 252 -4.84 11.48 23.40
C LEU A 252 -3.96 12.62 23.93
N LEU A 253 -4.44 13.33 24.96
CA LEU A 253 -3.64 14.36 25.63
C LEU A 253 -2.41 13.74 26.30
N ASP A 254 -2.56 12.63 27.02
CA ASP A 254 -1.45 11.93 27.70
C ASP A 254 -0.43 11.43 26.68
N ARG A 255 -0.89 10.87 25.56
CA ARG A 255 -0.01 10.44 24.47
C ARG A 255 0.73 11.62 23.86
N ALA A 256 0.04 12.72 23.56
CA ALA A 256 0.65 13.92 23.00
C ALA A 256 1.68 14.55 23.95
N LYS A 257 1.41 14.56 25.27
CA LYS A 257 2.36 14.96 26.31
C LYS A 257 3.57 14.04 26.38
N SER A 258 3.34 12.73 26.45
CA SER A 258 4.43 11.73 26.51
C SER A 258 5.36 11.77 25.30
N SER A 259 4.83 12.17 24.14
CA SER A 259 5.59 12.36 22.90
C SER A 259 6.20 13.77 22.78
N GLY A 260 6.01 14.65 23.75
CA GLY A 260 6.56 16.01 23.78
C GLY A 260 5.92 17.00 22.81
N TYR A 261 4.75 16.68 22.26
CA TYR A 261 3.99 17.57 21.37
C TYR A 261 3.14 18.58 22.15
N VAL A 262 2.75 18.23 23.38
CA VAL A 262 1.95 19.09 24.26
C VAL A 262 2.67 19.25 25.59
N SER A 263 2.69 20.47 26.13
CA SER A 263 3.28 20.78 27.44
C SER A 263 2.44 20.21 28.59
N GLU A 264 2.96 20.25 29.81
CA GLU A 264 2.20 19.80 30.97
C GLU A 264 0.92 20.62 31.21
N GLU A 265 0.93 21.88 30.82
CA GLU A 265 -0.21 22.81 30.89
C GLU A 265 -1.22 22.59 29.76
N GLY A 266 -0.95 21.71 28.80
CA GLY A 266 -1.84 21.43 27.67
C GLY A 266 -1.64 22.34 26.45
N SER A 267 -0.54 23.08 26.38
CA SER A 267 -0.21 23.96 25.25
C SER A 267 0.63 23.25 24.18
N LEU A 268 0.51 23.63 22.91
CA LEU A 268 1.35 23.04 21.84
C LEU A 268 2.81 23.45 22.03
N THR A 269 3.72 22.49 21.96
CA THR A 269 5.16 22.76 21.98
C THR A 269 5.65 23.19 20.59
N LYS A 270 6.86 23.73 20.50
CA LYS A 270 7.52 24.01 19.21
C LYS A 270 7.53 22.77 18.30
N LYS A 271 7.78 21.60 18.88
CA LYS A 271 7.78 20.31 18.19
C LYS A 271 6.44 20.00 17.52
N ALA A 272 5.32 20.35 18.16
CA ALA A 272 4.01 20.18 17.54
C ALA A 272 3.72 21.21 16.46
N LEU A 273 4.04 22.48 16.73
CA LEU A 273 3.88 23.56 15.75
C LEU A 273 4.67 23.27 14.47
N ASP A 274 5.89 22.76 14.60
CA ASP A 274 6.72 22.30 13.48
C ASP A 274 6.05 21.21 12.61
N VAL A 275 4.97 20.58 13.06
CA VAL A 275 4.27 19.50 12.33
C VAL A 275 2.87 19.93 11.87
N VAL A 276 2.22 20.89 12.53
CA VAL A 276 0.82 21.27 12.24
C VAL A 276 0.66 22.71 11.77
N ASP A 277 1.61 23.60 12.01
CA ASP A 277 1.50 25.00 11.62
C ASP A 277 1.89 25.18 10.14
N PRO A 278 0.98 25.66 9.27
CA PRO A 278 1.27 25.84 7.84
C PRO A 278 2.44 26.80 7.58
N ASP A 279 2.58 27.88 8.35
CA ASP A 279 3.65 28.86 8.16
C ASP A 279 5.01 28.27 8.51
N LEU A 280 5.09 27.49 9.60
CA LEU A 280 6.32 26.79 9.96
C LEU A 280 6.66 25.66 8.99
N LEU A 281 5.66 24.96 8.45
CA LEU A 281 5.87 23.94 7.43
C LEU A 281 6.44 24.56 6.14
N ILE A 282 5.86 25.67 5.67
CA ILE A 282 6.33 26.38 4.46
C ILE A 282 7.71 27.00 4.69
N ALA A 283 7.97 27.56 5.89
CA ALA A 283 9.27 28.15 6.22
C ALA A 283 10.45 27.18 6.07
N ARG A 284 10.20 25.86 6.08
CA ARG A 284 11.23 24.84 5.84
C ARG A 284 11.79 24.83 4.43
N GLN A 285 11.04 25.30 3.44
CA GLN A 285 11.55 25.50 2.07
C GLN A 285 12.41 26.76 1.95
N GLY A 286 12.42 27.64 2.97
CA GLY A 286 13.22 28.86 2.97
C GLY A 286 12.94 29.72 1.73
N ILE A 287 13.98 29.96 0.93
CA ILE A 287 13.90 30.78 -0.29
C ILE A 287 13.13 30.11 -1.44
N TYR A 288 12.81 28.82 -1.33
CA TYR A 288 12.15 28.06 -2.40
C TYR A 288 10.62 28.10 -2.35
N ALA A 289 10.03 28.64 -1.28
CA ALA A 289 8.58 28.70 -1.07
C ALA A 289 7.82 29.67 -2.02
N GLY A 290 8.49 30.23 -3.03
CA GLY A 290 7.90 31.16 -3.98
C GLY A 290 7.55 32.54 -3.40
N ASN A 291 6.72 33.29 -4.14
CA ASN A 291 6.19 34.59 -3.73
C ASN A 291 5.02 34.42 -2.72
N GLU A 292 4.50 35.52 -2.17
CA GLU A 292 3.43 35.44 -1.15
C GLU A 292 2.12 34.84 -1.68
N GLU A 293 1.81 35.01 -2.96
CA GLU A 293 0.62 34.38 -3.58
C GLU A 293 0.77 32.85 -3.61
N HIS A 294 1.97 32.36 -3.97
CA HIS A 294 2.30 30.94 -3.95
C HIS A 294 2.23 30.36 -2.53
N LYS A 295 2.84 31.06 -1.55
CA LYS A 295 2.77 30.65 -0.14
C LYS A 295 1.33 30.61 0.37
N GLU A 296 0.49 31.56 -0.02
CA GLU A 296 -0.92 31.55 0.38
C GLU A 296 -1.65 30.34 -0.20
N LEU A 297 -1.34 29.95 -1.44
CA LEU A 297 -1.89 28.73 -2.05
C LEU A 297 -1.40 27.47 -1.32
N MET A 298 -0.13 27.43 -0.93
CA MET A 298 0.42 26.36 -0.09
C MET A 298 -0.29 26.29 1.27
N ARG A 299 -0.50 27.42 1.97
CA ARG A 299 -1.21 27.47 3.26
C ARG A 299 -2.61 26.89 3.13
N LYS A 300 -3.36 27.30 2.10
CA LYS A 300 -4.70 26.80 1.82
C LYS A 300 -4.68 25.29 1.54
N THR A 301 -3.70 24.81 0.78
CA THR A 301 -3.51 23.39 0.48
C THR A 301 -3.23 22.58 1.74
N ILE A 302 -2.28 23.03 2.58
CA ILE A 302 -1.95 22.37 3.85
C ILE A 302 -3.19 22.28 4.74
N ARG A 303 -3.92 23.39 4.91
CA ARG A 303 -5.14 23.43 5.72
C ARG A 303 -6.20 22.47 5.19
N MET A 304 -6.37 22.39 3.88
CA MET A 304 -7.30 21.46 3.25
C MET A 304 -6.92 19.99 3.53
N VAL A 305 -5.64 19.62 3.35
CA VAL A 305 -5.14 18.27 3.66
C VAL A 305 -5.35 17.95 5.14
N GLN A 306 -5.02 18.89 6.03
CA GLN A 306 -5.25 18.77 7.47
C GLN A 306 -6.74 18.64 7.82
N ASP A 307 -7.62 19.35 7.12
CA ASP A 307 -9.06 19.33 7.32
C ASP A 307 -9.72 18.00 6.93
N ARG A 308 -9.08 17.24 6.04
CA ARG A 308 -9.42 15.84 5.72
C ARG A 308 -8.89 14.86 6.78
N GLY A 309 -8.00 15.32 7.65
CA GLY A 309 -7.36 14.51 8.69
C GLY A 309 -6.18 13.71 8.16
N GLU A 310 -5.59 14.16 7.05
CA GLU A 310 -4.43 13.56 6.40
C GLU A 310 -3.15 14.30 6.76
N PHE A 311 -2.01 13.59 6.71
CA PHE A 311 -0.73 14.17 7.13
C PHE A 311 -0.17 15.05 6.03
N ALA A 312 -0.27 16.37 6.23
CA ALA A 312 0.36 17.37 5.38
C ALA A 312 1.83 17.56 5.77
N PHE A 313 2.72 17.63 4.78
CA PHE A 313 4.11 18.01 4.99
C PHE A 313 4.65 18.81 3.81
N VAL A 314 5.72 19.56 4.04
CA VAL A 314 6.43 20.35 3.03
C VAL A 314 7.88 19.82 2.95
N PRO A 315 8.31 19.25 1.81
CA PRO A 315 9.69 18.82 1.61
C PRO A 315 10.67 19.99 1.74
N LYS A 316 11.84 19.74 2.33
CA LYS A 316 12.92 20.75 2.43
C LYS A 316 13.71 20.95 1.13
N ASP A 317 13.64 19.96 0.23
CA ASP A 317 14.43 19.95 -0.99
C ASP A 317 13.85 20.91 -2.03
N LYS A 318 14.73 21.62 -2.75
CA LYS A 318 14.39 22.47 -3.89
C LYS A 318 13.69 21.68 -4.99
N ASP A 319 14.06 20.40 -5.15
CA ASP A 319 13.47 19.50 -6.14
C ASP A 319 12.21 18.77 -5.59
N GLY A 320 11.77 19.10 -4.38
CA GLY A 320 10.53 18.62 -3.80
C GLY A 320 9.29 19.28 -4.40
N PHE A 321 8.12 18.70 -4.08
CA PHE A 321 6.82 19.33 -4.32
C PHE A 321 6.55 20.43 -3.30
N ASP A 322 5.56 21.25 -3.58
CA ASP A 322 5.10 22.27 -2.63
C ASP A 322 4.50 21.65 -1.37
N VAL A 323 3.58 20.69 -1.52
CA VAL A 323 2.94 20.00 -0.38
C VAL A 323 2.79 18.51 -0.67
N GLY A 324 3.15 17.67 0.29
CA GLY A 324 2.90 16.23 0.25
C GLY A 324 1.79 15.82 1.22
N GLU A 325 1.04 14.78 0.86
CA GLU A 325 -0.01 14.16 1.67
C GLU A 325 0.24 12.65 1.84
N HIS A 326 0.14 12.18 3.09
CA HIS A 326 -0.04 10.77 3.39
C HIS A 326 -1.44 10.49 3.93
N GLN A 327 -2.08 9.49 3.32
CA GLN A 327 -3.42 9.06 3.68
C GLN A 327 -3.42 8.16 4.91
N ALA A 328 -4.46 8.21 5.72
CA ALA A 328 -4.64 7.28 6.83
C ALA A 328 -5.22 5.94 6.35
N VAL A 329 -4.50 4.83 6.53
CA VAL A 329 -5.04 3.46 6.28
C VAL A 329 -6.07 3.10 7.35
N THR A 330 -5.78 3.48 8.59
CA THR A 330 -6.65 3.27 9.75
C THR A 330 -6.64 4.50 10.63
N LYS A 331 -7.49 4.53 11.67
CA LYS A 331 -7.46 5.62 12.66
C LYS A 331 -6.08 5.86 13.28
N SER A 332 -5.18 4.88 13.29
CA SER A 332 -3.87 4.96 13.96
C SER A 332 -2.65 4.82 13.05
N ALA A 333 -2.81 4.53 11.76
CA ALA A 333 -1.68 4.22 10.86
C ALA A 333 -1.75 4.98 9.55
N TRP A 334 -0.61 5.53 9.14
CA TRP A 334 -0.39 6.22 7.87
C TRP A 334 -0.06 5.23 6.74
N ASP A 335 -0.56 5.53 5.55
CA ASP A 335 -0.17 4.90 4.29
C ASP A 335 0.94 5.72 3.63
N PHE A 336 2.13 5.13 3.56
CA PHE A 336 3.25 5.73 2.83
C PHE A 336 3.34 5.22 1.39
N GLY A 337 2.49 4.27 0.98
CA GLY A 337 2.46 3.68 -0.36
C GLY A 337 1.63 4.46 -1.39
N GLY A 338 0.88 5.48 -0.96
CA GLY A 338 0.00 6.30 -1.81
C GLY A 338 0.22 7.80 -1.64
N LEU A 339 1.47 8.27 -1.82
CA LEU A 339 1.82 9.68 -1.70
C LEU A 339 1.08 10.51 -2.75
N THR A 340 0.32 11.51 -2.30
CA THR A 340 -0.21 12.56 -3.17
C THR A 340 0.68 13.79 -3.04
N ALA A 341 1.13 14.31 -4.19
CA ALA A 341 1.95 15.49 -4.30
C ALA A 341 1.10 16.63 -4.88
N TYR A 342 0.99 17.72 -4.14
CA TYR A 342 0.33 18.94 -4.57
C TYR A 342 1.38 19.95 -5.02
N GLU A 343 1.28 20.38 -6.27
CA GLU A 343 2.09 21.47 -6.82
C GLU A 343 1.21 22.70 -7.01
N CYS A 344 1.51 23.76 -6.26
CA CYS A 344 0.83 25.04 -6.34
C CYS A 344 1.28 25.77 -7.61
N GLN A 345 0.33 26.31 -8.37
CA GLN A 345 0.62 27.01 -9.62
C GLN A 345 -0.09 28.36 -9.63
N THR A 346 0.70 29.41 -9.84
CA THR A 346 0.22 30.78 -10.06
C THR A 346 0.27 31.19 -11.54
N SER A 347 0.85 30.32 -12.38
CA SER A 347 1.03 30.52 -13.82
C SER A 347 0.75 29.22 -14.59
N ALA A 348 0.55 29.30 -15.90
CA ALA A 348 0.44 28.14 -16.79
C ALA A 348 1.67 28.01 -17.70
N VAL A 349 2.84 28.46 -17.24
CA VAL A 349 4.09 28.38 -18.01
C VAL A 349 4.48 26.91 -18.19
N LYS A 350 4.51 26.47 -19.45
CA LYS A 350 4.75 25.07 -19.83
C LYS A 350 5.99 24.45 -19.16
N GLU A 351 7.10 25.20 -19.10
CA GLU A 351 8.35 24.72 -18.49
C GLU A 351 8.22 24.44 -16.98
N GLU A 352 7.37 25.21 -16.27
CA GLU A 352 7.11 25.01 -14.84
C GLU A 352 6.27 23.74 -14.62
N LEU A 353 5.25 23.56 -15.47
CA LEU A 353 4.40 22.37 -15.46
C LEU A 353 5.19 21.10 -15.79
N GLU A 354 6.06 21.15 -16.80
CA GLU A 354 6.93 20.03 -17.18
C GLU A 354 7.90 19.65 -16.04
N LYS A 355 8.47 20.64 -15.33
CA LYS A 355 9.30 20.40 -14.14
C LYS A 355 8.50 19.67 -13.06
N ALA A 356 7.27 20.11 -12.76
CA ALA A 356 6.42 19.44 -11.76
C ALA A 356 6.07 18.00 -12.16
N VAL A 357 5.78 17.77 -13.45
CA VAL A 357 5.57 16.42 -14.01
C VAL A 357 6.81 15.55 -13.83
N ASP A 358 7.99 16.06 -14.16
CA ASP A 358 9.24 15.32 -14.00
C ASP A 358 9.56 15.01 -12.54
N LYS A 359 9.26 15.94 -11.60
CA LYS A 359 9.34 15.67 -10.16
C LYS A 359 8.44 14.48 -9.79
N SER A 360 7.18 14.46 -10.24
CA SER A 360 6.20 13.38 -9.94
C SER A 360 6.67 12.00 -10.43
N ARG A 361 7.26 11.95 -11.62
CA ARG A 361 7.79 10.70 -12.20
C ARG A 361 8.93 10.10 -11.38
N ARG A 362 9.75 10.95 -10.75
CA ARG A 362 10.90 10.50 -9.93
C ARG A 362 10.47 9.98 -8.55
N THR A 363 9.38 10.51 -8.00
CA THR A 363 8.94 10.21 -6.62
C THR A 363 7.81 9.20 -6.53
N VAL A 364 7.24 8.77 -7.67
CA VAL A 364 6.08 7.86 -7.76
C VAL A 364 4.84 8.45 -7.07
N ALA A 365 4.82 9.76 -6.82
CA ALA A 365 3.69 10.43 -6.22
C ALA A 365 2.59 10.72 -7.25
N LYS A 366 1.33 10.59 -6.84
CA LYS A 366 0.21 11.10 -7.63
C LYS A 366 0.25 12.62 -7.62
N LEU A 367 0.46 13.24 -8.78
CA LEU A 367 0.52 14.70 -8.91
C LEU A 367 -0.88 15.31 -9.01
N VAL A 368 -1.12 16.34 -8.21
CA VAL A 368 -2.29 17.21 -8.24
C VAL A 368 -1.83 18.65 -8.40
N PHE A 369 -2.28 19.34 -9.43
CA PHE A 369 -2.04 20.78 -9.58
C PHE A 369 -3.04 21.56 -8.75
N VAL A 370 -2.55 22.53 -7.97
CA VAL A 370 -3.40 23.41 -7.16
C VAL A 370 -3.35 24.81 -7.74
N VAL A 371 -4.50 25.44 -7.94
CA VAL A 371 -4.63 26.79 -8.50
C VAL A 371 -5.68 27.60 -7.75
N SER A 372 -5.55 28.93 -7.77
CA SER A 372 -6.50 29.87 -7.14
C SER A 372 -7.66 30.29 -8.04
N GLY A 373 -7.72 29.83 -9.29
CA GLY A 373 -8.72 30.28 -10.28
C GLY A 373 -9.06 29.24 -11.34
N ALA A 374 -10.35 29.17 -11.69
CA ALA A 374 -10.87 28.19 -12.65
C ALA A 374 -10.30 28.37 -14.07
N GLU A 375 -10.05 29.61 -14.50
CA GLU A 375 -9.44 29.90 -15.81
C GLU A 375 -8.01 29.36 -15.90
N LEU A 376 -7.22 29.56 -14.84
CA LEU A 376 -5.87 29.03 -14.76
C LEU A 376 -5.91 27.49 -14.74
N GLY A 377 -6.81 26.89 -13.97
CA GLY A 377 -7.02 25.44 -13.94
C GLY A 377 -7.36 24.87 -15.32
N LYS A 378 -8.24 25.54 -16.07
CA LYS A 378 -8.56 25.14 -17.44
C LYS A 378 -7.33 25.22 -18.36
N THR A 379 -6.57 26.30 -18.27
CA THR A 379 -5.35 26.50 -19.07
C THR A 379 -4.29 25.44 -18.79
N ILE A 380 -4.07 25.10 -17.51
CA ILE A 380 -3.17 24.00 -17.11
C ILE A 380 -3.69 22.66 -17.62
N GLY A 381 -5.01 22.41 -17.54
CA GLY A 381 -5.64 21.20 -18.08
C GLY A 381 -5.39 21.03 -19.57
N GLU A 382 -5.59 22.09 -20.35
CA GLU A 382 -5.29 22.10 -21.79
C GLU A 382 -3.79 21.86 -22.06
N THR A 383 -2.92 22.54 -21.32
CA THR A 383 -1.44 22.44 -21.49
C THR A 383 -0.92 21.04 -21.15
N THR A 384 -1.51 20.38 -20.16
CA THR A 384 -1.14 19.04 -19.70
C THR A 384 -2.00 17.93 -20.32
N ALA A 385 -2.78 18.25 -21.36
CA ALA A 385 -3.68 17.33 -22.04
C ALA A 385 -4.65 16.57 -21.10
N ASN A 386 -5.06 17.22 -20.01
CA ASN A 386 -5.94 16.69 -18.96
C ASN A 386 -5.46 15.37 -18.34
N GLN A 387 -4.15 15.13 -18.32
CA GLN A 387 -3.56 13.91 -17.75
C GLN A 387 -3.49 13.92 -16.22
N TYR A 388 -3.63 15.10 -15.60
CA TYR A 388 -3.42 15.31 -14.17
C TYR A 388 -4.67 15.87 -13.50
N GLU A 389 -4.82 15.58 -12.22
CA GLU A 389 -5.88 16.15 -11.39
C GLU A 389 -5.58 17.63 -11.12
N ILE A 390 -6.62 18.46 -11.23
CA ILE A 390 -6.53 19.90 -11.01
C ILE A 390 -7.52 20.27 -9.91
N MET A 391 -7.00 20.92 -8.88
CA MET A 391 -7.74 21.36 -7.73
C MET A 391 -7.76 22.89 -7.70
N VAL A 392 -8.96 23.45 -7.75
CA VAL A 392 -9.18 24.89 -7.65
C VAL A 392 -9.60 25.20 -6.21
N ILE A 393 -8.86 26.07 -5.52
CA ILE A 393 -9.14 26.48 -4.11
C ILE A 393 -9.57 27.93 -4.01
#